data_AF-A0A4Y8CDS1-F1
#
_entry.id   AF-A0A4Y8CDS1-F1
#
_cell.length_a   1.000
_cell.length_b   1.000
_cell.length_c   1.000
_cell.angle_alpha   90.00
_cell.angle_beta   90.00
_cell.angle_gamma   90.00
#
_symmetry.space_group_name_H-M   'P 1'
#
loop_
_entity.id
_entity.type
_entity.pdbx_description
1 polymer ?
#
loop_
_entity_poly.entity_id
_entity_poly.type
_entity_poly.pdbx_seq_one_letter_code
_entity_poly.pdbx_strand_id
1 'polypeptide(L)'
;QILNLLALMFFLAFDGHHLMLLFLSHSLGYISLGGFYPHENLMHYLNMGMFNIFIIGFTMSFPILGISLLADVIFGLLMKTMPQFNLLVIGYPIKIALGFVVLIAILLVMMQYFKNLILELFTHMQTLFFS
;
A
#
# COMPACT_ATOMS: atom_id res chain seq x y z
N GLN A 1 2.75 -1.53 11.61
CA GLN A 1 4.02 -0.85 11.98
C GLN A 1 5.19 -1.35 11.13
N ILE A 2 5.47 -2.66 11.07
CA ILE A 2 6.56 -3.22 10.25
C ILE A 2 6.51 -2.74 8.79
N LEU A 3 5.36 -2.90 8.12
CA LEU A 3 5.17 -2.44 6.74
C LEU A 3 5.44 -0.94 6.54
N ASN A 4 5.14 -0.10 7.53
CA ASN A 4 5.41 1.34 7.45
C ASN A 4 6.91 1.64 7.53
N LEU A 5 7.61 1.01 8.47
CA LEU A 5 9.07 1.16 8.59
C LEU A 5 9.77 0.64 7.34
N LEU A 6 9.28 -0.46 6.80
CA LEU A 6 9.76 -1.05 5.57
C LEU A 6 9.55 -0.08 4.39
N ALA A 7 8.34 0.44 4.20
CA ALA A 7 8.04 1.45 3.18
C ALA A 7 8.93 2.70 3.32
N LEU A 8 9.19 3.17 4.55
CA LEU A 8 10.11 4.27 4.80
C LEU A 8 11.54 3.92 4.37
N MET A 9 12.07 2.77 4.80
CA MET A 9 13.41 2.32 4.42
C MET A 9 13.56 2.28 2.90
N PHE A 10 12.53 1.80 2.21
CA PHE A 10 12.51 1.71 0.76
C PHE A 10 12.35 3.05 0.05
N PHE A 11 11.55 3.96 0.61
CA PHE A 11 11.48 5.34 0.14
C PHE A 11 12.86 6.01 0.17
N LEU A 12 13.62 5.81 1.26
CA LEU A 12 15.00 6.30 1.33
C LEU A 12 15.92 5.57 0.34
N ALA A 13 15.80 4.25 0.20
CA ALA A 13 16.65 3.45 -0.69
C ALA A 13 16.47 3.77 -2.19
N PHE A 14 15.31 4.27 -2.60
CA PHE A 14 15.04 4.71 -3.98
C PHE A 14 15.27 6.21 -4.19
N ASP A 15 15.95 6.89 -3.26
CA ASP A 15 16.19 8.33 -3.33
C ASP A 15 14.88 9.15 -3.45
N GLY A 16 13.77 8.64 -2.89
CA GLY A 16 12.47 9.32 -2.94
C GLY A 16 12.50 10.71 -2.30
N HIS A 17 13.39 10.91 -1.34
CA HIS A 17 13.64 12.20 -0.72
C HIS A 17 14.29 13.21 -1.70
N HIS A 18 15.20 12.77 -2.58
CA HIS A 18 15.76 13.63 -3.63
C HIS A 18 14.69 14.04 -4.65
N LEU A 19 13.81 13.12 -5.04
CA LEU A 19 12.65 13.45 -5.91
C LEU A 19 11.76 14.51 -5.26
N MET A 20 11.51 14.41 -3.95
CA MET A 20 10.70 15.37 -3.21
C MET A 20 11.33 16.76 -3.17
N LEU A 21 12.65 16.84 -2.93
CA LEU A 21 13.40 18.10 -2.95
C LEU A 21 13.39 18.75 -4.33
N LEU A 22 13.55 17.96 -5.39
CA LEU A 22 13.52 18.45 -6.78
C LEU A 22 12.14 18.99 -7.17
N PHE A 23 11.07 18.33 -6.69
CA PHE A 23 9.71 18.84 -6.88
C PHE A 23 9.50 20.17 -6.15
N LEU A 24 9.98 20.28 -4.90
CA LEU A 24 9.86 21.52 -4.12
C LEU A 24 10.64 22.67 -4.76
N SER A 25 11.84 22.42 -5.28
CA SER A 25 12.63 23.46 -5.96
C SER A 25 11.94 23.95 -7.24
N HIS A 26 11.31 23.07 -8.02
CA HIS A 26 10.54 23.46 -9.20
C HIS A 26 9.27 24.22 -8.81
N SER A 27 8.57 23.79 -7.76
CA SER A 27 7.33 24.40 -7.28
C SER A 27 7.52 25.88 -6.90
N LEU A 28 8.64 26.19 -6.25
CA LEU A 28 9.02 27.57 -5.88
C LEU A 28 9.22 28.51 -7.07
N GLY A 29 9.61 27.98 -8.24
CA GLY A 29 9.78 28.78 -9.45
C GLY A 29 8.46 29.13 -10.16
N TYR A 30 7.40 28.36 -9.91
CA TYR A 30 6.11 28.50 -10.59
C TYR A 30 5.05 29.20 -9.75
N ILE A 31 5.12 29.07 -8.43
CA ILE A 31 4.18 29.72 -7.51
C ILE A 31 4.62 31.17 -7.28
N SER A 32 3.89 32.13 -7.85
CA SER A 32 4.07 33.54 -7.53
C SER A 32 3.79 33.79 -6.04
N LEU A 33 4.74 34.39 -5.31
CA LEU A 33 4.57 34.80 -3.91
C LEU A 33 3.32 35.68 -3.76
N GLY A 34 2.26 35.14 -3.15
CA GLY A 34 0.99 35.85 -2.92
C GLY A 34 -0.21 35.42 -3.79
N GLY A 35 -0.06 34.42 -4.67
CA GLY A 35 -1.19 33.84 -5.42
C GLY A 35 -2.06 32.91 -4.55
N PHE A 36 -3.38 33.08 -4.61
CA PHE A 36 -4.34 32.21 -3.90
C PHE A 36 -4.51 30.89 -4.68
N TYR A 37 -4.00 29.78 -4.13
CA TYR A 37 -4.23 28.41 -4.60
C TYR A 37 -5.09 27.72 -3.53
N PRO A 38 -6.38 27.49 -3.83
CA PRO A 38 -6.71 26.18 -4.38
C PRO A 38 -7.52 26.31 -5.66
N HIS A 39 -6.99 25.74 -6.75
CA HIS A 39 -7.74 25.55 -7.98
C HIS A 39 -8.77 24.42 -7.79
N GLU A 40 -9.92 24.48 -8.47
CA GLU A 40 -10.96 23.42 -8.40
C GLU A 40 -10.41 22.01 -8.71
N ASN A 41 -9.39 21.95 -9.58
CA ASN A 41 -8.65 20.74 -9.92
C ASN A 41 -8.00 20.06 -8.69
N LEU A 42 -7.60 20.83 -7.68
CA LEU A 42 -6.96 20.29 -6.48
C LEU A 42 -7.97 19.56 -5.59
N MET A 43 -9.19 20.09 -5.44
CA MET A 43 -10.24 19.40 -4.68
C MET A 43 -10.75 18.15 -5.39
N HIS A 44 -10.88 18.19 -6.72
CA HIS A 44 -11.21 17.00 -7.50
C HIS A 44 -10.12 15.92 -7.35
N TYR A 45 -8.84 16.32 -7.42
CA TYR A 45 -7.72 15.41 -7.25
C TYR A 45 -7.67 14.79 -5.85
N LEU A 46 -7.91 15.56 -4.78
CA LEU A 46 -7.95 15.04 -3.41
C LEU A 46 -9.07 14.00 -3.23
N ASN A 47 -10.25 14.25 -3.79
CA ASN A 47 -11.37 13.31 -3.74
C ASN A 47 -11.06 12.00 -4.48
N MET A 48 -10.48 12.08 -5.69
CA MET A 48 -10.05 10.89 -6.42
C MET A 48 -8.90 10.16 -5.70
N GLY A 49 -7.95 10.90 -5.12
CA GLY A 49 -6.84 10.35 -4.35
C GLY A 49 -7.31 9.53 -3.15
N MET A 50 -8.32 10.01 -2.42
CA MET A 50 -8.96 9.27 -1.31
C MET A 50 -9.47 7.89 -1.76
N PHE A 51 -10.21 7.85 -2.87
CA PHE A 51 -10.72 6.60 -3.42
C PHE A 51 -9.60 5.67 -3.91
N ASN A 52 -8.57 6.24 -4.54
CA ASN A 52 -7.43 5.48 -5.04
C ASN A 52 -6.61 4.83 -3.91
N ILE A 53 -6.39 5.54 -2.79
CA ILE A 53 -5.70 4.98 -1.62
C ILE A 53 -6.44 3.73 -1.09
N PHE A 54 -7.77 3.77 -1.06
CA PHE A 54 -8.58 2.62 -0.65
C PHE A 54 -8.41 1.44 -1.61
N ILE A 55 -8.50 1.67 -2.93
CA ILE A 55 -8.34 0.62 -3.94
C ILE A 55 -6.95 -0.01 -3.86
N ILE A 56 -5.90 0.82 -3.76
CA ILE A 56 -4.52 0.35 -3.68
C ILE A 56 -4.33 -0.52 -2.43
N GLY A 57 -4.78 -0.03 -1.27
CA GLY A 57 -4.69 -0.76 -0.01
C GLY A 57 -5.45 -2.08 -0.02
N PHE A 58 -6.65 -2.09 -0.61
CA PHE A 58 -7.46 -3.30 -0.77
C PHE A 58 -6.76 -4.30 -1.70
N THR A 59 -6.26 -3.84 -2.84
CA THR A 59 -5.59 -4.68 -3.84
C THR A 59 -4.30 -5.30 -3.29
N MET A 60 -3.50 -4.53 -2.53
CA MET A 60 -2.31 -5.07 -1.87
C MET A 60 -2.64 -6.11 -0.78
N SER A 61 -3.76 -5.93 -0.08
CA SER A 61 -4.19 -6.84 1.00
C SER A 61 -4.88 -8.10 0.46
N PHE A 62 -5.41 -8.04 -0.76
CA PHE A 62 -6.23 -9.09 -1.37
C PHE A 62 -5.61 -10.49 -1.34
N PRO A 63 -4.32 -10.69 -1.67
CA PRO A 63 -3.75 -12.04 -1.71
C PRO A 63 -3.66 -12.67 -0.31
N ILE A 64 -3.38 -11.87 0.72
CA ILE A 64 -3.37 -12.32 2.12
C ILE A 64 -4.79 -12.66 2.58
N LEU A 65 -5.76 -11.79 2.25
CA LEU A 65 -7.17 -12.01 2.58
C LEU A 65 -7.71 -13.30 1.93
N GLY A 66 -7.44 -13.50 0.64
CA GLY A 66 -7.88 -14.68 -0.10
C GLY A 66 -7.35 -15.98 0.51
N ILE A 67 -6.07 -16.02 0.85
CA ILE A 67 -5.45 -17.21 1.46
C ILE A 67 -5.95 -17.44 2.88
N SER A 68 -6.11 -16.37 3.68
CA SER A 68 -6.69 -16.50 5.03
C SER A 68 -8.12 -17.04 4.98
N LEU A 69 -8.95 -16.55 4.06
CA LEU A 69 -10.32 -17.02 3.89
C LEU A 69 -10.37 -18.50 3.48
N LEU A 70 -9.52 -18.91 2.54
CA LEU A 70 -9.42 -20.32 2.16
C LEU A 70 -8.97 -21.20 3.31
N ALA A 71 -7.97 -20.74 4.09
CA ALA A 71 -7.53 -21.45 5.29
C ALA A 71 -8.68 -21.62 6.30
N ASP A 72 -9.48 -20.57 6.53
CA ASP A 72 -10.63 -20.62 7.43
C ASP A 72 -11.70 -21.62 6.97
N VAL A 73 -11.96 -21.69 5.65
CA VAL A 73 -12.87 -22.70 5.08
C VAL A 73 -12.32 -24.11 5.28
N ILE A 74 -11.03 -24.33 5.02
CA ILE A 74 -10.37 -25.64 5.19
C ILE A 74 -10.46 -26.09 6.66
N PHE A 75 -10.14 -25.20 7.60
CA PHE A 75 -10.23 -25.49 9.03
C PHE A 75 -11.66 -25.76 9.49
N GLY A 76 -12.65 -25.02 8.96
CA GLY A 76 -14.06 -25.29 9.22
C GLY A 76 -14.50 -26.68 8.74
N LEU A 77 -14.01 -27.12 7.58
CA LEU A 77 -14.29 -28.45 7.02
C LEU A 77 -13.59 -29.57 7.82
N LEU A 78 -12.36 -29.33 8.27
CA LEU A 78 -11.62 -30.25 9.13
C LEU A 78 -12.30 -30.47 10.47
N MET A 79 -12.86 -29.42 11.10
CA MET A 79 -13.64 -29.59 12.34
C MET A 79 -14.84 -30.52 12.17
N LYS A 80 -15.50 -30.47 11.01
CA LYS A 80 -16.66 -31.32 10.73
C LYS A 80 -16.27 -32.80 10.57
N THR A 81 -15.07 -33.08 10.06
CA THR A 81 -14.59 -34.44 9.78
C THR A 81 -13.84 -35.06 10.96
N MET A 82 -13.10 -34.26 11.73
CA MET A 82 -12.33 -34.68 12.91
C MET A 82 -12.76 -33.86 14.14
N PRO A 83 -13.83 -34.23 14.85
CA PRO A 83 -14.36 -33.46 15.98
C PRO A 83 -13.44 -33.41 17.22
N GLN A 84 -12.44 -34.29 17.28
CA GLN A 84 -11.40 -34.26 18.32
C GLN A 84 -10.27 -33.28 18.01
N PHE A 85 -10.28 -32.63 16.84
CA PHE A 85 -9.29 -31.66 16.45
C PHE A 85 -9.54 -30.32 17.16
N ASN A 86 -8.72 -30.01 18.16
CA ASN A 86 -8.80 -28.72 18.83
C ASN A 86 -8.19 -27.62 17.94
N LEU A 87 -9.06 -26.88 17.24
CA LEU A 87 -8.63 -25.79 16.35
C LEU A 87 -7.81 -24.71 17.04
N LEU A 88 -8.06 -24.44 18.32
CA LEU A 88 -7.30 -23.40 19.02
C LEU A 88 -5.84 -23.80 19.20
N VAL A 89 -5.56 -25.10 19.34
CA VAL A 89 -4.20 -25.61 19.58
C VAL A 89 -3.44 -25.83 18.28
N ILE A 90 -4.09 -26.34 17.23
CA ILE A 90 -3.39 -26.74 15.99
C ILE A 90 -3.68 -25.77 14.84
N GLY A 91 -4.89 -25.23 14.75
CA GLY A 91 -5.30 -24.33 13.66
C GLY A 91 -4.59 -22.99 13.69
N TYR A 92 -4.49 -22.34 14.87
CA TYR A 92 -3.81 -21.04 14.97
C TYR A 92 -2.32 -21.08 14.61
N PRO A 93 -1.49 -22.03 15.11
CA PRO A 93 -0.10 -22.12 14.70
C PRO A 93 0.07 -22.26 13.18
N ILE A 94 -0.75 -23.09 12.54
CA ILE A 94 -0.71 -23.30 11.09
C ILE A 94 -1.14 -22.03 10.35
N LYS A 95 -2.23 -21.38 10.78
CA LYS A 95 -2.72 -20.14 10.17
C LYS A 95 -1.69 -19.01 10.25
N ILE A 96 -1.00 -18.88 11.39
CA ILE A 96 0.07 -17.90 11.59
C ILE A 96 1.25 -18.20 10.66
N ALA A 97 1.70 -19.46 10.59
CA ALA A 97 2.80 -19.86 9.71
C ALA A 97 2.50 -19.58 8.23
N LEU A 98 1.30 -19.93 7.77
CA LEU A 98 0.81 -19.60 6.43
C LEU A 98 0.81 -18.10 6.18
N GLY A 99 0.29 -17.31 7.12
CA GLY A 99 0.27 -15.84 7.03
C GLY A 99 1.67 -15.25 6.83
N PHE A 100 2.69 -15.75 7.54
CA PHE A 100 4.06 -15.29 7.39
C PHE A 100 4.67 -15.66 6.03
N VAL A 101 4.48 -16.89 5.55
CA VAL A 101 4.99 -17.32 4.23
C VAL A 101 4.41 -16.43 3.12
N VAL A 102 3.10 -16.19 3.20
CA VAL A 102 2.38 -15.36 2.24
C VAL A 102 2.85 -13.90 2.31
N LEU A 103 3.03 -13.36 3.52
CA LEU A 103 3.53 -12.00 3.72
C LEU A 103 4.92 -11.83 3.10
N ILE A 104 5.84 -12.78 3.31
CA ILE A 104 7.19 -12.74 2.73
C ILE A 104 7.14 -12.79 1.20
N ALA A 105 6.30 -13.66 0.63
CA ALA A 105 6.16 -13.79 -0.82
C ALA A 105 5.65 -12.50 -1.48
N ILE A 106 4.70 -11.82 -0.83
CA ILE A 106 4.06 -10.61 -1.36
C ILE A 106 4.93 -9.36 -1.14
N LEU A 107 5.81 -9.37 -0.15
CA LEU A 107 6.64 -8.22 0.21
C LEU A 107 7.47 -7.70 -0.98
N LEU A 108 8.03 -8.61 -1.78
CA LEU A 108 8.76 -8.26 -3.01
C LEU A 108 7.87 -7.57 -4.05
N VAL A 109 6.63 -8.02 -4.19
CA VAL A 109 5.67 -7.45 -5.15
C VAL A 109 5.17 -6.08 -4.69
N MET A 110 4.81 -5.96 -3.41
CA MET A 110 4.44 -4.68 -2.79
C MET A 110 5.52 -3.63 -3.01
N MET A 111 6.78 -4.07 -2.98
CA MET A 111 7.93 -3.23 -3.14
C MET A 111 8.08 -2.62 -4.52
N GLN A 112 7.94 -3.45 -5.55
CA GLN A 112 7.93 -2.96 -6.92
C GLN A 112 6.74 -2.03 -7.17
N TYR A 113 5.58 -2.37 -6.62
CA TYR A 113 4.37 -1.55 -6.77
C TYR A 113 4.50 -0.18 -6.08
N PHE A 114 5.08 -0.14 -4.88
CA PHE A 114 5.34 1.10 -4.15
C PHE A 114 6.25 2.06 -4.93
N LYS A 115 7.32 1.53 -5.55
CA LYS A 115 8.20 2.32 -6.42
C LYS A 115 7.43 2.96 -7.58
N ASN A 116 6.61 2.17 -8.27
CA ASN A 116 5.83 2.66 -9.42
C ASN A 116 4.83 3.75 -9.00
N LEU A 117 4.15 3.56 -7.86
CA LEU A 117 3.23 4.56 -7.31
C LEU A 117 3.93 5.89 -7.01
N ILE A 118 5.13 5.87 -6.43
CA ILE A 118 5.88 7.09 -6.16
C ILE A 118 6.18 7.83 -7.47
N LEU A 119 6.66 7.12 -8.49
CA LEU A 119 6.97 7.73 -9.79
C LEU A 119 5.72 8.32 -10.45
N GLU A 120 4.61 7.59 -10.42
CA GLU A 120 3.32 8.05 -10.96
C GLU A 120 2.76 9.26 -10.19
N LEU A 121 2.94 9.31 -8.87
CA LEU A 121 2.56 10.48 -8.07
C LEU A 121 3.38 11.71 -8.46
N PHE A 122 4.70 11.56 -8.65
CA PHE A 122 5.54 12.68 -9.07
C PHE A 122 5.16 13.21 -10.45
N THR A 123 4.83 12.33 -11.41
CA THR A 123 4.39 12.78 -12.74
C THR A 123 3.04 13.48 -12.68
N HIS A 124 2.05 12.94 -11.95
CA HIS A 124 0.74 13.59 -11.78
C HIS A 124 0.85 14.94 -11.07
N MET A 125 1.67 15.03 -10.01
CA MET A 125 1.88 16.29 -9.30
C MET A 125 2.57 17.33 -10.18
N GLN A 126 3.53 16.94 -11.03
CA GLN A 126 4.11 17.86 -12.00
C GLN A 126 3.06 18.40 -12.98
N THR A 127 2.18 17.53 -13.49
CA THR A 127 1.11 17.98 -14.40
C THR A 127 0.08 18.89 -13.73
N LEU A 128 -0.21 18.72 -12.44
CA LEU A 128 -1.21 19.53 -11.73
C LEU A 128 -0.70 20.90 -11.26
N PHE A 129 0.61 21.03 -11.03
CA PHE A 129 1.22 22.27 -10.53
C PHE A 129 1.88 23.12 -11.62
N PHE A 130 2.32 22.50 -12.71
CA PHE A 130 3.08 23.17 -13.77
C PHE A 130 2.33 23.30 -15.11
N SER A 131 1.08 22.82 -15.20
CA SER A 131 0.17 23.17 -16.30
C SER A 131 -0.52 24.51 -16.05
#